data_AF-A0A7S4NTJ3-F1
#
_entry.id   AF-A0A7S4NTJ3-F1
#
_cell.length_a   1.000
_cell.length_b   1.000
_cell.length_c   1.000
_cell.angle_alpha   90.00
_cell.angle_beta   90.00
_cell.angle_gamma   90.00
#
_symmetry.space_group_name_H-M   'P 1'
#
loop_
_entity.id
_entity.type
_entity.pdbx_description
1 polymer ?
#
loop_
_entity_poly.entity_id
_entity_poly.type
_entity_poly.pdbx_seq_one_letter_code
_entity_poly.pdbx_strand_id
1 'polypeptide(L)'
;MLNRTILPLKWLSLVILVIGIALVQLPNIGAGSAFNIAASGNPALGLSAVVAACFMSGFAGVYFEKMLKGTPTSVWMRNIQMGTIGGILALAAVFIKDGQAVLSAGFFQGWNLFVWGVVTQVSLGGLIVALVVRYADNILKGFATSLSIIASGIISMYMVPALKFFPTTAWFVGTSLVLAATILYSLPDERKNKGKEA
;
A
#
# COMPACT_ATOMS: atom_id res chain seq x y z
N MET A 1 13.46 2.52 15.03
CA MET A 1 12.79 3.85 15.13
C MET A 1 11.66 3.90 16.16
N LEU A 2 10.78 2.88 16.27
CA LEU A 2 9.65 2.85 17.22
C LEU A 2 9.93 2.08 18.54
N ASN A 3 11.16 1.58 18.74
CA ASN A 3 11.58 0.77 19.90
C ASN A 3 10.64 -0.40 20.27
N ARG A 4 10.07 -1.07 19.26
CA ARG A 4 9.19 -2.25 19.44
C ARG A 4 9.98 -3.54 19.20
N THR A 5 9.78 -4.53 20.07
CA THR A 5 10.29 -5.89 19.90
C THR A 5 9.22 -6.77 19.25
N ILE A 6 9.55 -7.39 18.13
CA ILE A 6 8.63 -8.29 17.41
C ILE A 6 9.06 -9.74 17.70
N LEU A 7 8.12 -10.57 18.16
CA LEU A 7 8.39 -11.98 18.44
C LEU A 7 8.73 -12.75 17.14
N PRO A 8 9.52 -13.83 17.21
CA PRO A 8 9.85 -14.65 16.04
C PRO A 8 8.63 -15.17 15.28
N LEU A 9 7.53 -15.50 15.98
CA LEU A 9 6.28 -15.94 15.36
C LEU A 9 5.60 -14.84 14.54
N LYS A 10 5.70 -13.58 15.00
CA LYS A 10 5.22 -12.40 14.28
C LYS A 10 6.11 -12.07 13.07
N TRP A 11 7.40 -12.36 13.14
CA TRP A 11 8.28 -12.30 11.97
C TRP A 11 7.92 -13.34 10.91
N LEU A 12 7.63 -14.58 11.33
CA LEU A 12 7.21 -15.64 10.42
C LEU A 12 5.93 -15.25 9.67
N SER A 13 4.90 -14.74 10.36
CA SER A 13 3.67 -14.26 9.70
C SER A 13 3.93 -13.13 8.71
N LEU A 14 4.86 -12.22 8.97
CA LEU A 14 5.24 -11.18 8.00
C LEU A 14 5.88 -11.76 6.74
N VAL A 15 6.75 -12.76 6.87
CA VAL A 15 7.35 -13.45 5.71
C VAL A 15 6.29 -14.19 4.90
N ILE A 16 5.39 -14.92 5.57
CA ILE A 16 4.27 -15.61 4.91
C ILE A 16 3.38 -14.61 4.18
N LEU A 17 3.10 -13.46 4.79
CA LEU A 17 2.31 -12.38 4.17
C LEU A 17 2.95 -11.89 2.87
N VAL A 18 4.27 -11.64 2.86
CA VAL A 18 5.00 -11.19 1.67
C VAL A 18 4.89 -12.20 0.54
N ILE A 19 5.12 -13.49 0.83
CA ILE A 19 5.01 -14.57 -0.14
C ILE A 19 3.57 -14.67 -0.67
N GLY A 20 2.58 -14.60 0.22
CA GLY A 20 1.17 -14.66 -0.14
C GLY A 20 0.75 -13.54 -1.10
N ILE A 21 1.12 -12.28 -0.79
CA ILE A 21 0.82 -11.14 -1.67
C ILE A 21 1.53 -11.28 -3.01
N ALA A 22 2.80 -11.70 -3.02
CA ALA A 22 3.55 -11.88 -4.26
C ALA A 22 2.83 -12.87 -5.19
N LEU A 23 2.30 -13.97 -4.66
CA LEU A 23 1.52 -14.95 -5.42
C LEU A 23 0.16 -14.40 -5.88
N VAL A 24 -0.55 -13.64 -5.04
CA VAL A 24 -1.84 -13.00 -5.40
C VAL A 24 -1.67 -12.00 -6.55
N GLN A 25 -0.52 -11.34 -6.63
CA GLN A 25 -0.23 -10.28 -7.61
C GLN A 25 0.44 -10.81 -8.89
N LEU A 26 0.68 -12.12 -9.02
CA LEU A 26 1.26 -12.67 -10.24
C LEU A 26 0.34 -12.41 -11.44
N PRO A 27 0.87 -11.88 -12.56
CA PRO A 27 0.06 -11.64 -13.74
C PRO A 27 -0.44 -12.97 -14.32
N ASN A 28 -1.68 -12.97 -14.81
CA ASN A 28 -2.24 -14.11 -15.55
C ASN A 28 -1.59 -14.18 -16.94
N ILE A 29 -0.52 -14.97 -17.07
CA ILE A 29 0.29 -15.10 -18.30
C ILE A 29 -0.54 -15.60 -19.52
N GLY A 30 -1.75 -16.13 -19.31
CA GLY A 30 -2.66 -16.59 -20.37
C GLY A 30 -3.70 -15.59 -20.88
N ALA A 31 -3.85 -14.40 -20.28
CA ALA A 31 -4.94 -13.47 -20.60
C ALA A 31 -4.48 -12.34 -21.54
N GLY A 32 -4.03 -12.66 -22.76
CA GLY A 32 -4.04 -11.77 -23.94
C GLY A 32 -3.46 -10.35 -23.82
N SER A 33 -2.79 -10.05 -22.71
CA SER A 33 -2.20 -8.75 -22.39
C SER A 33 -0.74 -9.03 -22.10
N ALA A 34 -0.05 -9.61 -23.08
CA ALA A 34 1.32 -9.21 -23.28
C ALA A 34 1.25 -7.69 -23.45
N PHE A 35 1.48 -6.96 -22.36
CA PHE A 35 1.87 -5.57 -22.47
C PHE A 35 3.05 -5.65 -23.44
N ASN A 36 2.84 -5.25 -24.69
CA ASN A 36 3.91 -5.00 -25.62
C ASN A 36 4.63 -3.80 -25.03
N ILE A 37 5.40 -4.03 -23.96
CA ILE A 37 6.44 -3.14 -23.53
C ILE A 37 7.37 -3.23 -24.72
N ALA A 38 7.20 -2.30 -25.67
CA ALA A 38 8.23 -2.01 -26.65
C ALA A 38 9.53 -2.01 -25.85
N ALA A 39 10.42 -2.97 -26.13
CA ALA A 39 11.56 -3.38 -25.31
C ALA A 39 12.62 -2.26 -25.20
N SER A 40 12.20 -1.13 -24.65
CA SER A 40 12.85 0.19 -24.65
C SER A 40 12.99 0.73 -23.23
N GLY A 41 12.65 -0.07 -22.23
CA GLY A 41 12.91 0.23 -20.81
C GLY A 41 14.09 -0.59 -20.31
N ASN A 42 14.98 0.01 -19.52
CA ASN A 42 16.08 -0.69 -18.85
C ASN A 42 15.54 -1.41 -17.59
N PRO A 43 15.46 -2.76 -17.57
CA PRO A 43 14.88 -3.49 -16.45
C PRO A 43 15.68 -3.30 -15.14
N ALA A 44 17.00 -3.10 -15.23
CA ALA A 44 17.84 -2.85 -14.06
C ALA A 44 17.56 -1.46 -13.45
N LEU A 45 17.26 -0.46 -14.28
CA LEU A 45 16.84 0.85 -13.80
C LEU A 45 15.46 0.77 -13.13
N GLY A 46 14.52 0.02 -13.72
CA GLY A 46 13.20 -0.22 -13.12
C GLY A 46 13.31 -0.94 -11.76
N LEU A 47 14.12 -2.00 -11.69
CA LEU A 47 14.33 -2.76 -10.46
C LEU A 47 14.98 -1.90 -9.36
N SER A 48 16.02 -1.14 -9.69
CA SER A 48 16.68 -0.25 -8.72
C SER A 48 15.74 0.84 -8.21
N ALA A 49 14.90 1.42 -9.09
CA ALA A 49 13.87 2.37 -8.69
C ALA A 49 12.84 1.77 -7.74
N VAL A 50 12.38 0.54 -8.00
CA VAL A 50 11.43 -0.17 -7.11
C VAL A 50 12.05 -0.47 -5.75
N VAL A 51 13.31 -0.94 -5.73
CA VAL A 51 14.02 -1.21 -4.46
C VAL A 51 14.17 0.08 -3.65
N ALA A 52 14.59 1.18 -4.27
CA ALA A 52 14.70 2.48 -3.62
C ALA A 52 13.34 2.97 -3.08
N ALA A 53 12.27 2.82 -3.87
CA ALA A 53 10.92 3.17 -3.45
C ALA A 53 10.43 2.32 -2.26
N CYS A 54 10.76 1.03 -2.22
CA CYS A 54 10.42 0.15 -1.09
C CYS A 54 11.08 0.61 0.21
N PHE A 55 12.37 0.94 0.19
CA PHE A 55 13.07 1.48 1.37
C PHE A 55 12.48 2.81 1.83
N MET A 56 12.24 3.72 0.88
CA MET A 56 11.66 5.03 1.19
C MET A 56 10.24 4.92 1.76
N SER A 57 9.41 4.04 1.20
CA SER A 57 8.05 3.77 1.68
C SER A 57 8.04 3.19 3.10
N GLY A 58 8.91 2.20 3.36
CA GLY A 58 9.05 1.61 4.69
C GLY A 58 9.51 2.63 5.74
N PHE A 59 10.53 3.43 5.41
CA PHE A 59 11.04 4.48 6.27
C PHE A 59 9.98 5.57 6.52
N ALA A 60 9.34 6.09 5.47
CA ALA A 60 8.33 7.13 5.58
C ALA A 60 7.14 6.67 6.43
N GLY A 61 6.67 5.43 6.27
CA GLY A 61 5.59 4.86 7.07
C GLY A 61 5.92 4.78 8.57
N VAL A 62 7.13 4.31 8.90
CA VAL A 62 7.59 4.20 10.30
C VAL A 62 7.87 5.57 10.91
N TYR A 63 8.42 6.51 10.14
CA TYR A 63 8.62 7.89 10.57
C TYR A 63 7.28 8.61 10.81
N PHE A 64 6.32 8.44 9.90
CA PHE A 64 4.96 8.96 10.04
C PHE A 64 4.30 8.43 11.30
N GLU A 65 4.40 7.12 11.56
CA GLU A 65 3.90 6.53 12.80
C GLU A 65 4.58 7.13 14.04
N LYS A 66 5.91 7.29 14.01
CA LYS A 66 6.68 7.89 15.10
C LYS A 66 6.24 9.33 15.35
N MET A 67 6.04 10.13 14.30
CA MET A 67 5.63 11.51 14.43
C MET A 67 4.19 11.64 14.94
N LEU A 68 3.28 10.80 14.43
CA LEU A 68 1.91 10.76 14.90
C LEU A 68 1.82 10.35 16.36
N LYS A 69 2.56 9.33 16.82
CA LYS A 69 2.43 8.80 18.18
C LYS A 69 3.36 9.42 19.20
N GLY A 70 4.47 10.00 18.77
CA GLY A 70 5.49 10.58 19.64
C GLY A 70 5.23 12.03 20.06
N THR A 71 4.13 12.66 19.60
CA THR A 71 3.82 14.06 19.93
C THR A 71 2.35 14.23 20.32
N PRO A 72 2.02 15.20 21.19
CA PRO A 72 0.63 15.48 21.60
C PRO A 72 -0.20 16.18 20.51
N THR A 73 0.43 16.56 19.39
CA THR A 73 -0.22 17.23 18.26
C THR A 73 -1.32 16.36 17.65
N SER A 74 -2.44 16.98 17.25
CA SER A 74 -3.55 16.27 16.61
C SER A 74 -3.14 15.66 15.28
N VAL A 75 -3.76 14.52 14.93
CA VAL A 75 -3.54 13.84 13.64
C VAL A 75 -3.86 14.78 12.47
N TRP A 76 -4.92 15.56 12.59
CA TRP A 76 -5.34 16.52 11.57
C TRP A 76 -4.30 17.61 11.34
N MET A 77 -3.72 18.17 12.41
CA MET A 77 -2.67 19.19 12.26
C MET A 77 -1.40 18.60 11.63
N ARG A 78 -1.01 17.39 12.03
CA ARG A 78 0.09 16.66 11.38
C ARG A 78 -0.19 16.42 9.89
N ASN A 79 -1.41 16.01 9.57
CA ASN A 79 -1.81 15.75 8.20
C ASN A 79 -1.86 17.03 7.34
N ILE A 80 -2.27 18.17 7.92
CA ILE A 80 -2.19 19.48 7.24
C ILE A 80 -0.73 19.83 6.98
N GLN A 81 0.14 19.77 7.99
CA GLN A 81 1.58 20.08 7.83
C GLN A 81 2.23 19.26 6.71
N MET A 82 2.00 17.95 6.71
CA MET A 82 2.52 17.06 5.67
C MET A 82 1.86 17.27 4.32
N GLY A 83 0.54 17.46 4.30
CA GLY A 83 -0.24 17.69 3.09
C GLY A 83 0.13 18.99 2.39
N THR A 84 0.39 20.06 3.14
CA THR A 84 0.82 21.35 2.59
C THR A 84 2.20 21.23 1.94
N ILE A 85 3.18 20.66 2.64
CA ILE A 85 4.53 20.48 2.10
C ILE A 85 4.49 19.54 0.90
N GLY A 86 3.79 18.40 1.02
CA GLY A 86 3.62 17.44 -0.06
C GLY A 86 2.93 18.03 -1.28
N GLY A 87 1.91 18.87 -1.08
CA GLY A 87 1.19 19.56 -2.14
C GLY A 87 2.06 20.56 -2.90
N ILE A 88 2.88 21.36 -2.19
CA ILE A 88 3.83 22.28 -2.82
C ILE A 88 4.85 21.51 -3.67
N LEU A 89 5.42 20.42 -3.13
CA LEU A 89 6.38 19.58 -3.84
C LEU A 89 5.74 18.88 -5.05
N ALA A 90 4.51 18.40 -4.92
CA ALA A 90 3.76 17.78 -6.01
C ALA A 90 3.47 18.79 -7.13
N LEU A 91 3.06 20.01 -6.78
CA LEU A 91 2.83 21.08 -7.76
C LEU A 91 4.12 21.47 -8.48
N ALA A 92 5.24 21.60 -7.75
CA ALA A 92 6.53 21.84 -8.36
C ALA A 92 6.93 20.71 -9.32
N ALA A 93 6.70 19.45 -8.93
CA ALA A 93 6.98 18.30 -9.79
C ALA A 93 6.16 18.30 -11.09
N VAL A 94 4.89 18.74 -11.05
CA VAL A 94 4.05 18.90 -12.23
C VAL A 94 4.66 19.93 -13.20
N PHE A 95 5.08 21.10 -12.71
CA PHE A 95 5.68 22.11 -13.58
C PHE A 95 7.07 21.74 -14.10
N ILE A 96 7.85 20.97 -13.34
CA ILE A 96 9.17 20.49 -13.77
C ILE A 96 9.04 19.44 -14.87
N LYS A 97 8.08 18.51 -14.77
CA LYS A 97 7.94 17.39 -15.72
C LYS A 97 7.03 17.71 -16.90
N ASP A 98 5.90 18.36 -16.62
CA ASP A 98 4.78 18.51 -17.55
C ASP A 98 4.39 19.99 -17.76
N GLY A 99 5.24 20.93 -17.37
CA GLY A 99 4.92 22.37 -17.36
C GLY A 99 4.47 22.91 -18.72
N GLN A 100 5.11 22.47 -19.82
CA GLN A 100 4.71 22.91 -21.16
C GLN A 100 3.29 22.45 -21.53
N ALA A 101 2.92 21.22 -21.18
CA ALA A 101 1.57 20.70 -21.40
C ALA A 101 0.53 21.43 -20.54
N VAL A 102 0.88 21.75 -19.28
CA VAL A 102 0.02 22.51 -18.38
C VAL A 102 -0.20 23.94 -18.87
N LEU A 103 0.84 24.59 -19.40
CA LEU A 103 0.74 25.96 -19.91
C LEU A 103 -0.06 26.06 -21.22
N SER A 104 0.03 25.05 -22.09
CA SER A 104 -0.65 25.08 -23.39
C SER A 104 -2.12 24.68 -23.33
N ALA A 105 -2.46 23.67 -22.53
CA ALA A 105 -3.80 23.08 -22.48
C ALA A 105 -4.51 23.26 -21.12
N GLY A 106 -3.83 23.85 -20.14
CA GLY A 106 -4.34 24.07 -18.79
C GLY A 106 -4.04 22.91 -17.83
N PHE A 107 -4.10 23.21 -16.53
CA PHE A 107 -3.84 22.24 -15.47
C PHE A 107 -4.87 21.10 -15.42
N PHE A 108 -6.13 21.42 -15.69
CA PHE A 108 -7.26 20.47 -15.63
C PHE A 108 -7.60 19.84 -16.98
N GLN A 109 -6.66 19.82 -17.93
CA GLN A 109 -6.88 19.23 -19.24
C GLN A 109 -7.25 17.74 -19.15
N GLY A 110 -8.32 17.33 -19.83
CA GLY A 110 -8.78 15.94 -19.84
C GLY A 110 -9.42 15.44 -18.53
N TRP A 111 -9.65 16.33 -17.55
CA TRP A 111 -10.34 15.95 -16.32
C TRP A 111 -11.81 15.64 -16.61
N ASN A 112 -12.26 14.47 -16.18
CA ASN A 112 -13.65 14.04 -16.24
C ASN A 112 -14.12 13.63 -14.83
N LEU A 113 -15.38 13.21 -14.72
CA LEU A 113 -15.95 12.77 -13.44
C LEU A 113 -15.19 11.59 -12.81
N PHE A 114 -14.60 10.70 -13.62
CA PHE A 114 -13.80 9.59 -13.09
C PHE A 114 -12.49 10.08 -12.46
N VAL A 115 -11.82 11.07 -13.06
CA VAL A 115 -10.62 11.69 -12.46
C VAL A 115 -10.95 12.31 -11.11
N TRP A 116 -12.05 13.07 -11.02
CA TRP A 116 -12.53 13.62 -9.75
C TRP A 116 -12.86 12.54 -8.72
N GLY A 117 -13.48 11.44 -9.16
CA GLY A 117 -13.74 10.27 -8.33
C GLY A 117 -12.45 9.67 -7.75
N VAL A 118 -11.43 9.43 -8.59
CA VAL A 118 -10.13 8.88 -8.17
C VAL A 118 -9.41 9.84 -7.22
N VAL A 119 -9.36 11.13 -7.53
CA VAL A 119 -8.73 12.15 -6.67
C VAL A 119 -9.40 12.18 -5.29
N THR A 120 -10.73 12.16 -5.25
CA THR A 120 -11.50 12.15 -4.00
C THR A 120 -11.23 10.86 -3.22
N GLN A 121 -11.27 9.71 -3.88
CA GLN A 121 -11.01 8.40 -3.27
C GLN A 121 -9.61 8.30 -2.68
N VAL A 122 -8.57 8.72 -3.41
CA VAL A 122 -7.18 8.70 -2.94
C VAL A 122 -6.98 9.66 -1.77
N SER A 123 -7.60 10.85 -1.83
CA SER A 123 -7.53 11.84 -0.75
C SER A 123 -8.18 11.32 0.53
N LEU A 124 -9.40 10.78 0.45
CA LEU A 124 -10.09 10.18 1.58
C LEU A 124 -9.34 8.95 2.13
N GLY A 125 -8.82 8.10 1.24
CA GLY A 125 -7.99 6.96 1.60
C GLY A 125 -6.75 7.37 2.40
N GLY A 126 -6.09 8.46 2.01
CA GLY A 126 -4.95 9.03 2.75
C GLY A 126 -5.33 9.47 4.18
N LEU A 127 -6.49 10.12 4.35
CA LEU A 127 -7.00 10.50 5.67
C LEU A 127 -7.30 9.28 6.54
N ILE A 128 -7.94 8.26 5.96
CA ILE A 128 -8.22 7.00 6.66
C ILE A 128 -6.91 6.32 7.07
N VAL A 129 -5.90 6.28 6.20
CA VAL A 129 -4.57 5.74 6.52
C VAL A 129 -3.93 6.46 7.70
N ALA A 130 -4.05 7.80 7.78
CA ALA A 130 -3.55 8.56 8.92
C ALA A 130 -4.21 8.13 10.25
N LEU A 131 -5.52 7.90 10.24
CA LEU A 131 -6.26 7.41 11.40
C LEU A 131 -5.86 5.97 11.75
N VAL A 132 -5.77 5.08 10.76
CA VAL A 132 -5.34 3.69 10.95
C VAL A 132 -3.95 3.64 11.58
N VAL A 133 -2.99 4.44 11.09
CA VAL A 133 -1.65 4.45 11.69
C VAL A 133 -1.65 5.04 13.10
N ARG A 134 -2.50 6.04 13.40
CA ARG A 134 -2.63 6.60 14.75
C ARG A 134 -3.16 5.56 15.74
N TYR A 135 -4.23 4.83 15.39
CA TYR A 135 -4.94 3.95 16.32
C TYR A 135 -4.47 2.49 16.29
N ALA A 136 -3.91 2.03 15.18
CA ALA A 136 -3.29 0.72 15.03
C ALA A 136 -1.77 0.88 14.92
N ASP A 137 -1.15 0.45 13.83
CA ASP A 137 0.24 0.71 13.46
C ASP A 137 0.48 0.45 11.97
N ASN A 138 1.69 0.75 11.51
CA ASN A 138 2.05 0.60 10.11
C ASN A 138 2.08 -0.88 9.65
N ILE A 139 2.22 -1.84 10.56
CA ILE A 139 2.20 -3.27 10.23
C ILE A 139 0.76 -3.73 9.99
N LEU A 140 -0.16 -3.41 10.92
CA LEU A 140 -1.60 -3.72 10.77
C LEU A 140 -2.19 -3.06 9.51
N LYS A 141 -1.74 -1.84 9.18
CA LYS A 141 -2.07 -1.20 7.89
C LYS A 141 -1.69 -2.10 6.71
N GLY A 142 -0.49 -2.69 6.74
CA GLY A 142 -0.02 -3.61 5.71
C GLY A 142 -0.93 -4.83 5.55
N PHE A 143 -1.30 -5.49 6.65
CA PHE A 143 -2.24 -6.62 6.63
C PHE A 143 -3.62 -6.20 6.08
N ALA A 144 -4.15 -5.05 6.51
CA ALA A 144 -5.43 -4.54 6.02
C ALA A 144 -5.40 -4.28 4.50
N THR A 145 -4.31 -3.70 3.98
CA THR A 145 -4.12 -3.53 2.54
C THR A 145 -4.08 -4.86 1.80
N SER A 146 -3.40 -5.87 2.34
CA SER A 146 -3.34 -7.22 1.74
C SER A 146 -4.71 -7.90 1.66
N LEU A 147 -5.50 -7.80 2.73
CA LEU A 147 -6.87 -8.31 2.74
C LEU A 147 -7.77 -7.54 1.77
N SER A 148 -7.58 -6.22 1.67
CA SER A 148 -8.29 -5.40 0.70
C SER A 148 -8.00 -5.82 -0.74
N ILE A 149 -6.75 -6.19 -1.08
CA ILE A 149 -6.40 -6.71 -2.42
C ILE A 149 -7.20 -7.98 -2.74
N ILE A 150 -7.28 -8.91 -1.79
CA ILE A 150 -8.06 -10.16 -1.96
C ILE A 150 -9.54 -9.84 -2.13
N ALA A 151 -10.10 -8.98 -1.28
CA ALA A 151 -11.50 -8.56 -1.35
C ALA A 151 -11.82 -7.88 -2.69
N SER A 152 -10.95 -6.97 -3.16
CA SER A 152 -11.06 -6.36 -4.49
C SER A 152 -10.97 -7.39 -5.60
N GLY A 153 -10.13 -8.42 -5.47
CA GLY A 153 -10.07 -9.55 -6.39
C GLY A 153 -11.39 -10.30 -6.46
N ILE A 154 -11.99 -10.65 -5.31
CA ILE A 154 -13.30 -11.32 -5.22
C ILE A 154 -14.41 -10.47 -5.85
N ILE A 155 -14.47 -9.18 -5.51
CA ILE A 155 -15.44 -8.25 -6.11
C ILE A 155 -15.25 -8.20 -7.63
N SER A 156 -14.01 -8.17 -8.11
CA SER A 156 -13.73 -8.15 -9.55
C SER A 156 -14.18 -9.43 -10.26
N MET A 157 -14.11 -10.59 -9.60
CA MET A 157 -14.61 -11.86 -10.16
C MET A 157 -16.13 -11.82 -10.42
N TYR A 158 -16.90 -11.24 -9.50
CA TYR A 158 -18.36 -11.32 -9.54
C TYR A 158 -19.05 -10.08 -10.10
N MET A 159 -18.58 -8.88 -9.76
CA MET A 159 -19.24 -7.62 -10.09
C MET A 159 -18.73 -6.95 -11.36
N VAL A 160 -17.56 -7.34 -11.88
CA VAL A 160 -16.98 -6.71 -13.07
C VAL A 160 -16.62 -7.75 -14.14
N PRO A 161 -17.62 -8.34 -14.82
CA PRO A 161 -17.40 -9.33 -15.88
C PRO A 161 -16.48 -8.81 -17.01
N ALA A 162 -16.48 -7.48 -17.23
CA ALA A 162 -15.64 -6.81 -18.21
C ALA A 162 -14.12 -6.96 -17.95
N LEU A 163 -13.70 -7.15 -16.70
CA LEU A 163 -12.28 -7.31 -16.34
C LEU A 163 -11.74 -8.71 -16.63
N LYS A 164 -12.59 -9.68 -16.99
CA LYS A 164 -12.22 -11.08 -17.29
C LYS A 164 -11.21 -11.66 -16.28
N PHE A 165 -11.39 -11.35 -15.00
CA PHE A 165 -10.47 -11.80 -13.96
C PHE A 165 -10.73 -13.26 -13.62
N PHE A 166 -9.82 -14.14 -14.05
CA PHE A 166 -9.84 -15.56 -13.71
C PHE A 166 -8.82 -15.84 -12.60
N PRO A 167 -9.25 -16.31 -11.41
CA PRO A 167 -8.29 -16.69 -10.37
C PRO A 167 -7.43 -17.86 -10.83
N THR A 168 -6.11 -17.67 -10.80
CA THR A 168 -5.15 -18.75 -10.99
C THR A 168 -5.00 -19.58 -9.72
N THR A 169 -4.41 -20.78 -9.86
CA THR A 169 -3.99 -21.59 -8.72
C THR A 169 -3.08 -20.81 -7.76
N ALA A 170 -2.18 -19.98 -8.31
CA ALA A 170 -1.32 -19.08 -7.55
C ALA A 170 -2.12 -18.07 -6.70
N TRP A 171 -3.21 -17.52 -7.25
CA TRP A 171 -4.10 -16.62 -6.52
C TRP A 171 -4.77 -17.30 -5.32
N PHE A 172 -5.23 -18.54 -5.47
CA PHE A 172 -5.82 -19.30 -4.35
C PHE A 172 -4.79 -19.64 -3.27
N VAL A 173 -3.61 -20.12 -3.66
CA VAL A 173 -2.50 -20.40 -2.72
C VAL A 173 -2.08 -19.12 -2.00
N GLY A 174 -1.88 -18.03 -2.74
CA GLY A 174 -1.52 -16.73 -2.17
C GLY A 174 -2.58 -16.21 -1.20
N THR A 175 -3.86 -16.29 -1.55
CA THR A 175 -4.98 -15.92 -0.67
C THR A 175 -4.96 -16.72 0.63
N SER A 176 -4.74 -18.03 0.53
CA SER A 176 -4.68 -18.92 1.70
C SER A 176 -3.51 -18.55 2.63
N LEU A 177 -2.35 -18.22 2.07
CA LEU A 177 -1.19 -17.76 2.83
C LEU A 177 -1.43 -16.41 3.51
N VAL A 178 -2.06 -15.44 2.83
CA VAL A 178 -2.40 -14.15 3.43
C VAL A 178 -3.38 -14.31 4.59
N LEU A 179 -4.40 -15.18 4.44
CA LEU A 179 -5.35 -15.48 5.53
C LEU A 179 -4.64 -16.16 6.70
N ALA A 180 -3.80 -17.17 6.44
CA ALA A 180 -3.02 -17.84 7.47
C ALA A 180 -2.07 -16.88 8.21
N ALA A 181 -1.37 -16.00 7.48
CA ALA A 181 -0.51 -14.98 8.05
C ALA A 181 -1.28 -14.00 8.94
N THR A 182 -2.48 -13.59 8.53
CA THR A 182 -3.34 -12.68 9.28
C THR A 182 -3.77 -13.31 10.60
N ILE A 183 -4.21 -14.58 10.58
CA ILE A 183 -4.59 -15.32 11.78
C ILE A 183 -3.38 -15.48 12.70
N LEU A 184 -2.25 -15.92 12.16
CA LEU A 184 -1.02 -16.15 12.91
C LEU A 184 -0.51 -14.87 13.60
N TYR A 185 -0.58 -13.73 12.93
CA TYR A 185 -0.18 -12.45 13.51
C TYR A 185 -1.14 -11.97 14.62
N SER A 186 -2.42 -12.35 14.51
CA SER A 186 -3.48 -11.95 15.45
C SER A 186 -3.50 -12.80 16.73
N LEU A 187 -2.74 -13.89 16.79
CA LEU A 187 -2.67 -14.74 17.98
C LEU A 187 -2.03 -13.98 19.16
N PRO A 188 -2.56 -14.17 20.40
CA PRO A 188 -1.97 -13.59 21.60
C PRO A 188 -0.52 -14.07 21.81
N ASP A 189 0.36 -13.18 22.28
CA ASP A 189 1.74 -13.56 22.61
C ASP A 189 1.75 -14.44 23.87
N GLU A 190 1.87 -15.76 23.73
CA GLU A 190 1.83 -16.72 24.87
C GLU A 190 2.89 -16.45 25.97
N ARG A 191 4.00 -15.77 25.64
CA ARG A 191 5.01 -15.37 26.63
C ARG A 191 4.51 -14.32 27.63
N LYS A 192 3.44 -13.58 27.32
CA LYS A 192 2.88 -12.56 28.22
C LYS A 192 1.99 -13.15 29.32
N ASN A 193 1.53 -14.40 29.17
CA ASN A 193 0.75 -15.10 30.19
C ASN A 193 1.64 -15.81 31.23
N LYS A 194 2.76 -16.42 30.83
CA LYS A 194 3.66 -17.13 31.77
C LYS A 194 4.38 -16.24 32.78
N GLY A 195 4.45 -14.92 32.55
CA GLY A 195 5.03 -13.95 33.49
C GLY A 195 4.03 -13.28 34.43
N LYS A 196 2.74 -13.62 34.33
CA LYS A 196 1.68 -13.14 35.25
C LYS A 196 1.21 -14.21 36.24
N GLU A 197 1.66 -15.45 36.05
CA GLU A 197 1.33 -16.61 36.89
C GLU A 197 2.53 -17.06 37.75
N ALA A 198 3.59 -16.25 37.84
CA ALA A 198 4.78 -16.47 38.65
C ALA A 198 5.02 -15.31 39.61
#